data_AF-A0A3D3MAH4-F1
#
_entry.id   AF-A0A3D3MAH4-F1
#
_cell.length_a   1.000
_cell.length_b   1.000
_cell.length_c   1.000
_cell.angle_alpha   90.00
_cell.angle_beta   90.00
_cell.angle_gamma   90.00
#
_symmetry.space_group_name_H-M   'P 1'
#
loop_
_entity.id
_entity.type
_entity.pdbx_description
1 polymer ?
#
loop_
_entity_poly.entity_id
_entity_poly.type
_entity_poly.pdbx_seq_one_letter_code
_entity_poly.pdbx_strand_id
1 'polypeptide(L)'
;MGYWRTLHLFDDRKFYTETVPALKGEKGDLTDDCREFLKTHVVGGTLHLSKEKLEKLVNKTVEKIISISNSLDKTFKVNNLHQKVVNTNDEMAFFNNLEGYYDFTRFFEYYIFKTCADFFPHIGLGKGGVFRNFKISEKKLSGAIIEELDDWNNFFCFHGMGITNWMSHDDLQYLYLDKDNLKHDGNEIATAFLTLLEVAYTYELGFIMGVDMRDEILQSLPDHKTVRPDLWNLQNLPGLIWSM
;
A
#
# COMPACT_ATOMS: atom_id res chain seq x y z
N MET A 1 -15.63 -6.64 -9.72
CA MET A 1 -14.65 -6.26 -8.68
C MET A 1 -15.40 -5.84 -7.43
N GLY A 2 -14.83 -6.18 -6.27
CA GLY A 2 -15.55 -6.24 -5.01
C GLY A 2 -15.33 -5.03 -4.10
N TYR A 3 -14.35 -4.18 -4.42
CA TYR A 3 -13.91 -3.06 -3.58
C TYR A 3 -13.59 -3.50 -2.15
N TRP A 4 -12.88 -4.62 -2.02
CA TRP A 4 -12.49 -5.19 -0.74
C TRP A 4 -11.24 -4.50 -0.22
N ARG A 5 -11.38 -3.75 0.87
CA ARG A 5 -10.28 -3.03 1.50
C ARG A 5 -9.49 -3.94 2.44
N THR A 6 -8.19 -3.76 2.48
CA THR A 6 -7.28 -4.41 3.41
C THR A 6 -6.38 -3.40 4.12
N LEU A 7 -5.93 -3.73 5.33
CA LEU A 7 -4.99 -2.93 6.12
C LEU A 7 -3.80 -3.80 6.55
N HIS A 8 -2.60 -3.28 6.32
CA HIS A 8 -1.34 -3.98 6.52
C HIS A 8 -0.36 -3.13 7.35
N LEU A 9 0.61 -3.80 7.98
CA LEU A 9 1.75 -3.13 8.61
C LEU A 9 2.72 -2.62 7.54
N PHE A 10 3.32 -1.47 7.82
CA PHE A 10 4.16 -0.73 6.87
C PHE A 10 5.36 -0.11 7.59
N ASP A 11 6.57 -0.35 7.10
CA ASP A 11 7.79 0.30 7.55
C ASP A 11 7.96 1.62 6.77
N ASP A 12 7.34 2.68 7.28
CA ASP A 12 7.38 4.01 6.68
C ASP A 12 8.80 4.59 6.66
N ARG A 13 9.62 4.28 7.67
CA ARG A 13 11.02 4.72 7.71
C ARG A 13 11.80 4.12 6.55
N LYS A 14 11.77 2.79 6.41
CA LYS A 14 12.43 2.11 5.28
C LYS A 14 11.86 2.58 3.94
N PHE A 15 10.55 2.79 3.86
CA PHE A 15 9.93 3.34 2.67
C PHE A 15 10.56 4.68 2.26
N TYR A 16 10.66 5.66 3.18
CA TYR A 16 11.21 6.97 2.84
C TYR A 16 12.74 7.00 2.70
N THR A 17 13.49 6.15 3.41
CA THR A 17 14.96 6.16 3.37
C THR A 17 15.58 5.28 2.30
N GLU A 18 14.87 4.24 1.85
CA GLU A 18 15.37 3.25 0.89
C GLU A 18 14.47 3.14 -0.34
N THR A 19 13.17 2.82 -0.14
CA THR A 19 12.25 2.48 -1.23
C THR A 19 11.97 3.68 -2.14
N VAL A 20 11.66 4.86 -1.59
CA VAL A 20 11.40 6.09 -2.35
C VAL A 20 12.64 6.54 -3.14
N PRO A 21 13.85 6.61 -2.55
CA PRO A 21 15.07 6.86 -3.31
C PRO A 21 15.29 5.87 -4.46
N ALA A 22 14.97 4.59 -4.27
CA ALA A 22 15.05 3.58 -5.34
C ALA A 22 14.03 3.83 -6.45
N LEU A 23 12.77 4.09 -6.09
CA LEU A 23 11.71 4.43 -7.04
C LEU A 23 12.03 5.71 -7.83
N LYS A 24 12.71 6.69 -7.23
CA LYS A 24 13.16 7.93 -7.88
C LYS A 24 14.45 7.79 -8.69
N GLY A 25 15.11 6.63 -8.65
CA GLY A 25 16.38 6.39 -9.32
C GLY A 25 17.58 7.11 -8.67
N GLU A 26 17.44 7.53 -7.40
CA GLU A 26 18.48 8.21 -6.64
C GLU A 26 19.48 7.22 -6.01
N LYS A 27 19.00 6.00 -5.67
CA LYS A 27 19.81 4.93 -5.04
C LYS A 27 19.34 3.55 -5.52
N GLY A 28 20.25 2.58 -5.60
CA GLY A 28 19.90 1.20 -5.98
C GLY A 28 19.63 1.02 -7.48
N ASP A 29 19.23 -0.19 -7.87
CA ASP A 29 18.89 -0.57 -9.25
C ASP A 29 17.62 -1.42 -9.25
N LEU A 30 16.58 -0.95 -9.95
CA LEU A 30 15.28 -1.61 -10.04
C LEU A 30 15.24 -2.71 -11.12
N THR A 31 16.31 -2.90 -11.89
CA THR A 31 16.35 -3.82 -13.04
C THR A 31 15.93 -5.24 -12.68
N ASP A 32 16.49 -5.81 -11.62
CA ASP A 32 16.19 -7.19 -11.22
C ASP A 32 14.78 -7.32 -10.61
N ASP A 33 14.37 -6.34 -9.82
CA ASP A 33 13.01 -6.27 -9.27
C ASP A 33 11.95 -6.17 -10.37
N CYS A 34 12.21 -5.31 -11.36
CA CYS A 34 11.35 -5.12 -12.52
C CYS A 34 11.30 -6.38 -13.38
N ARG A 35 12.43 -7.07 -13.57
CA ARG A 35 12.49 -8.33 -14.30
C ARG A 35 11.65 -9.42 -13.63
N GLU A 36 11.69 -9.52 -12.30
CA GLU A 36 10.86 -10.46 -11.55
C GLU A 36 9.38 -10.10 -11.65
N PHE A 37 9.03 -8.83 -11.43
CA PHE A 37 7.68 -8.31 -11.57
C PHE A 37 7.06 -8.61 -12.94
N LEU A 38 7.81 -8.42 -14.03
CA LEU A 38 7.30 -8.64 -15.39
C LEU A 38 6.96 -10.10 -15.68
N LYS A 39 7.53 -11.08 -14.96
CA LYS A 39 7.19 -12.50 -15.12
C LYS A 39 5.72 -12.78 -14.81
N THR A 40 5.16 -12.10 -13.81
CA THR A 40 3.79 -12.31 -13.33
C THR A 40 2.82 -11.24 -13.85
N HIS A 41 3.32 -10.07 -14.25
CA HIS A 41 2.50 -8.95 -14.74
C HIS A 41 2.14 -9.01 -16.23
N VAL A 42 2.99 -9.59 -17.09
CA VAL A 42 2.73 -9.68 -18.53
C VAL A 42 1.88 -10.93 -18.84
N VAL A 43 0.79 -10.77 -19.58
CA VAL A 43 -0.05 -11.89 -20.04
C VAL A 43 0.78 -12.86 -20.88
N GLY A 44 0.85 -14.13 -20.46
CA GLY A 44 1.72 -15.15 -21.05
C GLY A 44 3.18 -15.11 -20.57
N GLY A 45 3.49 -14.25 -19.59
CA GLY A 45 4.80 -14.07 -18.99
C GLY A 45 5.85 -13.49 -19.94
N THR A 46 7.09 -13.40 -19.48
CA THR A 46 8.24 -12.92 -20.28
C THR A 46 9.04 -14.04 -20.94
N LEU A 47 8.66 -15.31 -20.72
CA LEU A 47 9.42 -16.50 -21.15
C LEU A 47 9.60 -16.60 -22.68
N HIS A 48 8.68 -16.03 -23.45
CA HIS A 48 8.70 -16.05 -24.92
C HIS A 48 9.57 -14.94 -25.52
N LEU A 49 10.04 -13.98 -24.72
CA LEU A 49 10.85 -12.86 -25.19
C LEU A 49 12.31 -13.29 -25.33
N SER A 50 12.98 -12.80 -26.37
CA SER A 50 14.43 -12.89 -26.44
C SER A 50 15.06 -12.04 -25.33
N LYS A 51 16.28 -12.38 -24.92
CA LYS A 51 17.01 -11.62 -23.89
C LYS A 51 17.05 -10.12 -24.20
N GLU A 52 17.36 -9.74 -25.45
CA GLU A 52 17.42 -8.34 -25.86
C GLU A 52 16.05 -7.61 -25.75
N LYS A 53 14.96 -8.29 -26.12
CA LYS A 53 13.60 -7.73 -25.98
C LYS A 53 13.21 -7.56 -24.51
N LEU A 54 13.58 -8.52 -23.67
CA LEU A 54 13.34 -8.44 -22.23
C LEU A 54 14.10 -7.28 -21.60
N GLU A 55 15.40 -7.11 -21.91
CA GLU A 55 16.18 -5.97 -21.39
C GLU A 55 15.60 -4.63 -21.84
N LYS A 56 15.20 -4.50 -23.11
CA LYS A 56 14.53 -3.29 -23.61
C LYS A 56 13.22 -3.00 -22.89
N LEU A 57 12.43 -4.04 -22.59
CA LEU A 57 11.18 -3.90 -21.83
C LEU A 57 11.46 -3.47 -20.39
N VAL A 58 12.39 -4.13 -19.71
CA VAL A 58 12.79 -3.81 -18.33
C VAL A 58 13.26 -2.35 -18.23
N ASN A 59 14.21 -1.95 -19.08
CA ASN A 59 14.74 -0.58 -19.06
C ASN A 59 13.64 0.45 -19.30
N LYS A 60 12.77 0.22 -20.29
CA LYS A 60 11.64 1.13 -20.58
C LYS A 60 10.68 1.23 -19.40
N THR A 61 10.39 0.11 -18.72
CA THR A 61 9.50 0.10 -17.56
C THR A 61 10.13 0.82 -16.37
N VAL A 62 11.41 0.57 -16.08
CA VAL A 62 12.16 1.28 -15.02
C VAL A 62 12.20 2.78 -15.27
N GLU A 63 12.52 3.22 -16.50
CA GLU A 63 12.51 4.65 -16.88
C GLU A 63 11.16 5.31 -16.60
N LYS A 64 10.05 4.61 -16.90
CA LYS A 64 8.69 5.10 -16.62
C LYS A 64 8.38 5.17 -15.14
N ILE A 65 8.74 4.15 -14.37
CA ILE A 65 8.58 4.13 -12.91
C ILE A 65 9.32 5.32 -12.30
N ILE A 66 10.57 5.55 -12.70
CA ILE A 66 11.40 6.65 -12.22
C ILE A 66 10.78 8.00 -12.61
N SER A 67 10.36 8.15 -13.86
CA SER A 67 9.74 9.37 -14.36
C SER A 67 8.48 9.75 -13.57
N ILE A 68 7.58 8.78 -13.36
CA ILE A 68 6.35 8.99 -12.58
C ILE A 68 6.69 9.26 -11.11
N SER A 69 7.61 8.51 -10.52
CA SER A 69 8.04 8.70 -9.12
C SER A 69 8.62 10.09 -8.87
N ASN A 70 9.36 10.64 -9.84
CA ASN A 70 9.92 11.99 -9.77
C ASN A 70 8.88 13.11 -9.96
N SER A 71 7.68 12.78 -10.44
CA SER A 71 6.56 13.73 -10.51
C SER A 71 5.83 13.91 -9.17
N LEU A 72 6.11 13.03 -8.20
CA LEU A 72 5.56 13.09 -6.85
C LEU A 72 6.38 14.00 -5.95
N ASP A 73 5.69 14.62 -5.00
CA ASP A 73 6.29 15.49 -4.01
C ASP A 73 7.18 14.73 -2.99
N LYS A 74 7.61 15.44 -1.95
CA LYS A 74 8.44 14.87 -0.88
C LYS A 74 7.71 13.85 -0.01
N THR A 75 6.37 13.95 0.10
CA THR A 75 5.57 12.99 0.86
C THR A 75 5.33 11.70 0.08
N PHE A 76 5.64 11.72 -1.23
CA PHE A 76 5.35 10.66 -2.17
C PHE A 76 3.85 10.36 -2.29
N LYS A 77 2.98 11.26 -1.82
CA LYS A 77 1.52 11.12 -1.91
C LYS A 77 0.93 12.05 -2.97
N VAL A 78 1.60 13.16 -3.27
CA VAL A 78 0.99 14.23 -4.08
C VAL A 78 1.67 14.35 -5.44
N ASN A 79 0.87 14.22 -6.50
CA ASN A 79 1.22 14.71 -7.83
C ASN A 79 0.51 16.05 -8.08
N ASN A 80 1.30 17.12 -8.26
CA ASN A 80 0.79 18.49 -8.39
C ASN A 80 -0.10 18.71 -9.64
N LEU A 81 0.03 17.87 -10.66
CA LEU A 81 -0.82 17.96 -11.86
C LEU A 81 -2.14 17.24 -11.63
N HIS A 82 -2.09 16.04 -11.02
CA HIS A 82 -3.29 15.28 -10.64
C HIS A 82 -4.16 16.04 -9.64
N GLN A 83 -3.58 16.73 -8.65
CA GLN A 83 -4.36 17.56 -7.71
C GLN A 83 -5.18 18.68 -8.35
N LYS A 84 -4.82 19.10 -9.56
CA LYS A 84 -5.56 20.15 -10.30
C LYS A 84 -6.72 19.58 -11.11
N VAL A 85 -6.85 18.26 -11.16
CA VAL A 85 -7.94 17.59 -11.86
C VAL A 85 -9.19 17.66 -11.00
N VAL A 86 -10.27 18.21 -11.55
CA VAL A 86 -11.46 18.61 -10.78
C VAL A 86 -12.59 17.58 -10.88
N ASN A 87 -12.60 16.74 -11.91
CA ASN A 87 -13.65 15.75 -12.13
C ASN A 87 -13.12 14.40 -12.63
N THR A 88 -13.96 13.38 -12.50
CA THR A 88 -13.64 11.98 -12.82
C THR A 88 -13.26 11.75 -14.29
N ASN A 89 -13.87 12.47 -15.24
CA ASN A 89 -13.56 12.28 -16.66
C ASN A 89 -12.15 12.79 -16.98
N ASP A 90 -11.80 13.95 -16.45
CA ASP A 90 -10.47 14.54 -16.60
C ASP A 90 -9.41 13.70 -15.87
N GLU A 91 -9.79 13.03 -14.78
CA GLU A 91 -8.91 12.10 -14.06
C GLU A 91 -8.58 10.86 -14.88
N MET A 92 -9.60 10.24 -15.48
CA MET A 92 -9.38 9.13 -16.41
C MET A 92 -8.52 9.57 -17.60
N ALA A 93 -8.77 10.75 -18.15
CA ALA A 93 -7.97 11.30 -19.24
C ALA A 93 -6.51 11.55 -18.82
N PHE A 94 -6.29 12.08 -17.61
CA PHE A 94 -4.95 12.29 -17.05
C PHE A 94 -4.18 10.97 -16.98
N PHE A 95 -4.77 9.94 -16.37
CA PHE A 95 -4.13 8.63 -16.23
C PHE A 95 -3.90 7.92 -17.57
N ASN A 96 -4.83 8.02 -18.52
CA ASN A 96 -4.66 7.45 -19.86
C ASN A 96 -3.53 8.11 -20.65
N ASN A 97 -3.24 9.39 -20.38
CA ASN A 97 -2.16 10.13 -21.03
C ASN A 97 -0.81 9.99 -20.32
N LEU A 98 -0.78 9.47 -19.10
CA LEU A 98 0.45 9.23 -18.35
C LEU A 98 1.08 7.89 -18.78
N GLU A 99 2.01 7.94 -19.74
CA GLU A 99 2.61 6.72 -20.30
C GLU A 99 3.27 5.86 -19.21
N GLY A 100 2.82 4.60 -19.08
CA GLY A 100 3.36 3.67 -18.09
C GLY A 100 2.69 3.70 -16.72
N TYR A 101 1.64 4.50 -16.53
CA TYR A 101 0.95 4.62 -15.24
C TYR A 101 0.40 3.29 -14.71
N TYR A 102 -0.16 2.46 -15.58
CA TYR A 102 -0.61 1.12 -15.18
C TYR A 102 0.54 0.27 -14.62
N ASP A 103 1.68 0.24 -15.31
CA ASP A 103 2.85 -0.51 -14.87
C ASP A 103 3.41 0.07 -13.57
N PHE A 104 3.42 1.40 -13.42
CA PHE A 104 3.83 2.07 -12.20
C PHE A 104 2.98 1.67 -10.99
N THR A 105 1.66 1.78 -11.06
CA THR A 105 0.78 1.45 -9.91
C THR A 105 0.92 -0.02 -9.50
N ARG A 106 1.05 -0.92 -10.48
CA ARG A 106 1.26 -2.35 -10.25
C ARG A 106 2.66 -2.67 -9.74
N PHE A 107 3.69 -2.01 -10.24
CA PHE A 107 5.03 -2.18 -9.72
C PHE A 107 5.16 -1.63 -8.30
N PHE A 108 4.55 -0.48 -8.03
CA PHE A 108 4.53 0.14 -6.70
C PHE A 108 3.92 -0.80 -5.66
N GLU A 109 2.74 -1.36 -5.91
CA GLU A 109 2.13 -2.37 -5.03
C GLU A 109 3.07 -3.57 -4.79
N TYR A 110 3.63 -4.14 -5.86
CA TYR A 110 4.58 -5.25 -5.75
C TYR A 110 5.81 -4.89 -4.91
N TYR A 111 6.40 -3.72 -5.17
CA TYR A 111 7.67 -3.33 -4.60
C TYR A 111 7.56 -2.96 -3.12
N ILE A 112 6.44 -2.33 -2.73
CA ILE A 112 6.18 -1.99 -1.33
C ILE A 112 6.06 -3.26 -0.48
N PHE A 113 5.26 -4.23 -0.90
CA PHE A 113 5.11 -5.50 -0.18
C PHE A 113 6.33 -6.42 -0.26
N LYS A 114 7.21 -6.20 -1.25
CA LYS A 114 8.50 -6.89 -1.31
C LYS A 114 9.51 -6.33 -0.29
N THR A 115 9.41 -5.05 0.04
CA THR A 115 10.51 -4.33 0.71
C THR A 115 10.19 -3.77 2.08
N CYS A 116 8.97 -3.28 2.30
CA CYS A 116 8.64 -2.47 3.47
C CYS A 116 7.18 -2.62 3.95
N ALA A 117 6.45 -3.65 3.52
CA ALA A 117 5.10 -3.92 4.04
C ALA A 117 4.85 -5.42 4.15
N ASP A 118 4.13 -5.81 5.20
CA ASP A 118 3.79 -7.20 5.43
C ASP A 118 2.45 -7.53 4.77
N PHE A 119 2.43 -8.51 3.87
CA PHE A 119 1.15 -8.98 3.35
C PHE A 119 0.34 -9.75 4.42
N PHE A 120 1.04 -10.46 5.32
CA PHE A 120 0.43 -11.15 6.46
C PHE A 120 1.17 -10.86 7.78
N PRO A 121 0.43 -10.74 8.90
CA PRO A 121 -1.03 -10.74 8.98
C PRO A 121 -1.63 -9.40 8.49
N HIS A 122 -2.89 -9.43 8.04
CA HIS A 122 -3.62 -8.23 7.64
C HIS A 122 -5.08 -8.25 8.07
N ILE A 123 -5.76 -7.10 8.02
CA ILE A 123 -7.19 -6.99 8.33
C ILE A 123 -7.97 -6.89 7.03
N GLY A 124 -8.97 -7.75 6.87
CA GLY A 124 -9.99 -7.61 5.84
C GLY A 124 -11.07 -6.61 6.27
N LEU A 125 -11.06 -5.40 5.74
CA LEU A 125 -11.95 -4.31 6.15
C LEU A 125 -13.28 -4.29 5.38
N GLY A 126 -13.43 -5.08 4.32
CA GLY A 126 -14.60 -5.04 3.45
C GLY A 126 -14.73 -3.73 2.67
N LYS A 127 -15.95 -3.40 2.23
CA LYS A 127 -16.18 -2.21 1.39
C LYS A 127 -16.08 -0.85 2.09
N GLY A 128 -16.13 -0.83 3.41
CA GLY A 128 -16.38 0.42 4.14
C GLY A 128 -15.25 0.89 5.06
N GLY A 129 -14.05 0.32 4.92
CA GLY A 129 -12.85 0.84 5.57
C GLY A 129 -12.82 0.60 7.08
N VAL A 130 -11.99 1.40 7.75
CA VAL A 130 -11.76 1.35 9.20
C VAL A 130 -12.86 2.08 9.95
N PHE A 131 -13.25 3.28 9.49
CA PHE A 131 -14.14 4.20 10.21
C PHE A 131 -15.45 3.54 10.65
N ARG A 132 -16.06 2.75 9.76
CA ARG A 132 -17.35 2.09 10.02
C ARG A 132 -17.34 1.08 11.17
N ASN A 133 -16.17 0.62 11.62
CA ASN A 133 -16.06 -0.39 12.66
C ASN A 133 -16.12 0.22 14.07
N PHE A 134 -16.11 1.55 14.16
CA PHE A 134 -16.08 2.30 15.41
C PHE A 134 -17.24 3.30 15.50
N LYS A 135 -17.62 3.65 16.72
CA LYS A 135 -18.51 4.76 17.07
C LYS A 135 -17.68 6.02 17.25
N ILE A 136 -17.23 6.58 16.13
CA ILE A 136 -16.34 7.74 16.12
C ILE A 136 -17.15 9.04 16.19
N SER A 137 -16.64 10.02 16.92
CA SER A 137 -17.03 11.41 16.76
C SER A 137 -15.97 12.12 15.90
N GLU A 138 -16.38 12.66 14.75
CA GLU A 138 -15.51 13.39 13.80
C GLU A 138 -14.76 14.57 14.45
N LYS A 139 -15.22 15.03 15.63
CA LYS A 139 -14.56 16.10 16.42
C LYS A 139 -13.33 15.64 17.21
N LYS A 140 -12.98 14.35 17.16
CA LYS A 140 -11.84 13.77 17.88
C LYS A 140 -10.68 13.53 16.92
N LEU A 141 -9.46 13.59 17.47
CA LEU A 141 -8.24 13.37 16.71
C LEU A 141 -8.23 11.97 16.08
N SER A 142 -8.65 10.96 16.83
CA SER A 142 -8.79 9.59 16.33
C SER A 142 -9.74 9.50 15.13
N GLY A 143 -10.77 10.34 15.08
CA GLY A 143 -11.71 10.39 13.95
C GLY A 143 -11.08 10.98 12.70
N ALA A 144 -10.43 12.13 12.84
CA ALA A 144 -9.72 12.78 11.73
C ALA A 144 -8.62 11.88 11.12
N ILE A 145 -7.85 11.18 11.96
CA ILE A 145 -6.80 10.27 11.50
C ILE A 145 -7.39 9.06 10.75
N ILE A 146 -8.48 8.47 11.27
CA ILE A 146 -9.14 7.34 10.60
C ILE A 146 -9.82 7.78 9.30
N GLU A 147 -10.40 8.99 9.26
CA GLU A 147 -10.94 9.56 8.02
C GLU A 147 -9.83 9.74 6.97
N GLU A 148 -8.66 10.25 7.37
CA GLU A 148 -7.51 10.36 6.48
C GLU A 148 -7.06 8.98 5.99
N LEU A 149 -6.91 8.00 6.88
CA LEU A 149 -6.58 6.61 6.49
C LEU A 149 -7.57 6.06 5.47
N ASP A 150 -8.87 6.33 5.70
CA ASP A 150 -9.92 5.84 4.84
C ASP A 150 -10.06 6.62 3.52
N ASP A 151 -9.46 7.80 3.39
CA ASP A 151 -9.45 8.63 2.18
C ASP A 151 -8.55 8.02 1.10
N TRP A 152 -9.05 7.98 -0.14
CA TRP A 152 -8.39 7.28 -1.24
C TRP A 152 -7.51 8.23 -2.04
N ASN A 153 -6.22 7.89 -2.11
CA ASN A 153 -5.33 8.48 -3.08
C ASN A 153 -5.49 7.78 -4.44
N ASN A 154 -6.32 8.37 -5.28
CA ASN A 154 -6.61 7.87 -6.63
C ASN A 154 -5.37 7.72 -7.53
N PHE A 155 -4.26 8.40 -7.22
CA PHE A 155 -3.01 8.30 -7.98
C PHE A 155 -2.29 6.94 -7.81
N PHE A 156 -2.58 6.18 -6.76
CA PHE A 156 -1.93 4.88 -6.56
C PHE A 156 -2.87 3.70 -6.85
N CYS A 157 -4.17 3.96 -7.01
CA CYS A 157 -5.16 2.93 -7.27
C CYS A 157 -5.74 3.00 -8.70
N PHE A 158 -5.05 2.40 -9.66
CA PHE A 158 -5.52 2.33 -11.05
C PHE A 158 -6.86 1.59 -11.14
N HIS A 159 -7.88 2.26 -11.69
CA HIS A 159 -9.27 1.78 -11.71
C HIS A 159 -9.80 1.34 -10.32
N GLY A 160 -9.35 2.02 -9.25
CA GLY A 160 -9.79 1.75 -7.89
C GLY A 160 -9.21 0.46 -7.29
N MET A 161 -8.08 -0.03 -7.81
CA MET A 161 -7.39 -1.23 -7.32
C MET A 161 -5.94 -0.95 -7.00
N GLY A 162 -5.43 -1.55 -5.93
CA GLY A 162 -4.07 -1.40 -5.42
C GLY A 162 -4.00 -0.58 -4.14
N ILE A 163 -2.85 0.05 -3.89
CA ILE A 163 -2.63 0.87 -2.69
C ILE A 163 -3.49 2.13 -2.77
N THR A 164 -4.25 2.41 -1.71
CA THR A 164 -5.10 3.60 -1.64
C THR A 164 -4.55 4.67 -0.72
N ASN A 165 -3.90 4.31 0.39
CA ASN A 165 -3.30 5.27 1.31
C ASN A 165 -2.35 4.58 2.29
N TRP A 166 -1.56 5.35 3.03
CA TRP A 166 -0.73 4.89 4.13
C TRP A 166 -0.59 5.97 5.20
N MET A 167 -0.28 5.59 6.43
CA MET A 167 0.03 6.50 7.53
C MET A 167 1.38 6.14 8.14
N SER A 168 2.12 7.17 8.55
CA SER A 168 3.42 7.01 9.18
C SER A 168 3.29 6.49 10.62
N HIS A 169 4.39 6.02 11.18
CA HIS A 169 4.42 5.68 12.61
C HIS A 169 4.08 6.90 13.49
N ASP A 170 4.50 8.11 13.10
CA ASP A 170 4.19 9.35 13.82
C ASP A 170 2.68 9.62 13.87
N ASP A 171 1.97 9.44 12.75
CA ASP A 171 0.51 9.58 12.69
C ASP A 171 -0.18 8.54 13.58
N LEU A 172 0.34 7.30 13.58
CA LEU A 172 -0.19 6.22 14.41
C LEU A 172 0.09 6.41 15.90
N GLN A 173 1.16 7.10 16.29
CA GLN A 173 1.39 7.45 17.69
C GLN A 173 0.25 8.33 18.22
N TYR A 174 -0.19 9.33 17.44
CA TYR A 174 -1.33 10.16 17.82
C TYR A 174 -2.62 9.36 17.92
N LEU A 175 -2.86 8.44 16.98
CA LEU A 175 -4.02 7.56 17.03
C LEU A 175 -3.99 6.63 18.25
N TYR A 176 -2.82 6.08 18.59
CA TYR A 176 -2.65 5.22 19.75
C TYR A 176 -2.89 5.96 21.06
N LEU A 177 -2.41 7.21 21.17
CA LEU A 177 -2.65 8.05 22.35
C LEU A 177 -4.14 8.42 22.51
N ASP A 178 -4.88 8.50 21.41
CA ASP A 178 -6.33 8.79 21.40
C ASP A 178 -7.20 7.52 21.27
N LYS A 179 -6.61 6.32 21.38
CA LYS A 179 -7.30 5.04 21.10
C LYS A 179 -8.51 4.78 21.99
N ASP A 180 -8.54 5.36 23.19
CA ASP A 180 -9.69 5.26 24.09
C ASP A 180 -10.96 5.89 23.50
N ASN A 181 -10.85 6.79 22.52
CA ASN A 181 -12.00 7.34 21.79
C ASN A 181 -12.52 6.41 20.66
N LEU A 182 -11.79 5.34 20.32
CA LEU A 182 -12.19 4.34 19.34
C LEU A 182 -13.13 3.30 19.95
N LYS A 183 -14.35 3.72 20.27
CA LYS A 183 -15.37 2.85 20.88
C LYS A 183 -15.96 1.88 19.86
N HIS A 184 -16.17 0.62 20.22
CA HIS A 184 -16.84 -0.39 19.39
C HIS A 184 -17.68 -1.33 20.27
N ASP A 185 -18.75 -1.91 19.71
CA ASP A 185 -19.66 -2.82 20.42
C ASP A 185 -19.23 -4.28 20.26
N GLY A 186 -17.97 -4.61 20.54
CA GLY A 186 -17.46 -5.98 20.37
C GLY A 186 -17.27 -6.40 18.91
N ASN A 187 -17.20 -5.44 17.98
CA ASN A 187 -16.86 -5.70 16.57
C ASN A 187 -15.45 -6.35 16.47
N GLU A 188 -15.35 -7.52 15.84
CA GLU A 188 -14.10 -8.29 15.72
C GLU A 188 -13.04 -7.55 14.89
N ILE A 189 -13.44 -6.85 13.81
CA ILE A 189 -12.53 -6.05 12.97
C ILE A 189 -11.98 -4.87 13.76
N ALA A 190 -12.80 -4.22 14.59
CA ALA A 190 -12.35 -3.14 15.47
C ALA A 190 -11.33 -3.66 16.50
N THR A 191 -11.57 -4.82 17.09
CA THR A 191 -10.62 -5.49 18.01
C THR A 191 -9.30 -5.83 17.30
N ALA A 192 -9.37 -6.40 16.09
CA ALA A 192 -8.21 -6.68 15.26
C ALA A 192 -7.41 -5.41 14.94
N PHE A 193 -8.11 -4.32 14.59
CA PHE A 193 -7.49 -3.03 14.31
C PHE A 193 -6.75 -2.47 15.52
N LEU A 194 -7.38 -2.47 16.70
CA LEU A 194 -6.73 -1.99 17.93
C LEU A 194 -5.51 -2.84 18.30
N THR A 195 -5.57 -4.15 18.03
CA THR A 195 -4.43 -5.06 18.24
C THR A 195 -3.30 -4.74 17.27
N LEU A 196 -3.62 -4.55 15.98
CA LEU A 196 -2.64 -4.19 14.96
C LEU A 196 -2.02 -2.80 15.24
N LEU A 197 -2.82 -1.86 15.76
CA LEU A 197 -2.36 -0.53 16.17
C LEU A 197 -1.39 -0.60 17.35
N GLU A 198 -1.63 -1.49 18.32
CA GLU A 198 -0.69 -1.71 19.42
C GLU A 198 0.62 -2.31 18.96
N VAL A 199 0.59 -3.25 18.01
CA VAL A 199 1.79 -3.78 17.35
C VAL A 199 2.51 -2.67 16.59
N ALA A 200 1.81 -1.93 15.73
CA ALA A 200 2.41 -0.84 14.95
C ALA A 200 3.08 0.21 15.86
N TYR A 201 2.41 0.61 16.94
CA TYR A 201 2.98 1.53 17.93
C TYR A 201 4.24 0.96 18.60
N THR A 202 4.20 -0.31 19.03
CA THR A 202 5.31 -0.96 19.74
C THR A 202 6.56 -1.10 18.88
N TYR A 203 6.39 -1.35 17.58
CA TYR A 203 7.50 -1.56 16.63
C TYR A 203 7.82 -0.33 15.78
N GLU A 204 7.20 0.82 16.10
CA GLU A 204 7.38 2.08 15.36
C GLU A 204 7.16 1.89 13.85
N LEU A 205 5.99 1.33 13.52
CA LEU A 205 5.53 1.07 12.16
C LEU A 205 4.30 1.92 11.84
N GLY A 206 4.09 2.13 10.55
CA GLY A 206 2.89 2.71 9.97
C GLY A 206 1.86 1.67 9.51
N PHE A 207 0.83 2.18 8.84
CA PHE A 207 -0.19 1.38 8.16
C PHE A 207 -0.22 1.66 6.68
N ILE A 208 -0.54 0.65 5.87
CA ILE A 208 -0.83 0.80 4.44
C ILE A 208 -2.14 0.11 4.09
N MET A 209 -2.94 0.78 3.27
CA MET A 209 -4.24 0.32 2.80
C MET A 209 -4.22 -0.08 1.34
N GLY A 210 -4.93 -1.15 1.03
CA GLY A 210 -5.16 -1.63 -0.32
C GLY A 210 -6.64 -1.85 -0.61
N VAL A 211 -6.99 -1.90 -1.90
CA VAL A 211 -8.30 -2.31 -2.41
C VAL A 211 -8.11 -3.32 -3.53
N ASP A 212 -8.82 -4.45 -3.46
CA ASP A 212 -8.81 -5.49 -4.52
C ASP A 212 -7.36 -5.79 -4.97
N MET A 213 -6.50 -6.01 -3.97
CA MET A 213 -5.05 -6.26 -4.11
C MET A 213 -4.80 -7.57 -4.87
N ARG A 214 -3.63 -7.71 -5.49
CA ARG A 214 -3.25 -8.93 -6.22
C ARG A 214 -2.73 -10.00 -5.28
N ASP A 215 -3.62 -10.50 -4.43
CA ASP A 215 -3.32 -11.46 -3.36
C ASP A 215 -2.44 -12.62 -3.83
N GLU A 216 -2.74 -13.26 -4.96
CA GLU A 216 -1.96 -14.38 -5.50
C GLU A 216 -0.47 -14.03 -5.72
N ILE A 217 -0.18 -12.79 -6.18
CA ILE A 217 1.19 -12.33 -6.39
C ILE A 217 1.82 -11.97 -5.04
N LEU A 218 1.10 -11.23 -4.20
CA LEU A 218 1.64 -10.71 -2.94
C LEU A 218 1.92 -11.83 -1.92
N GLN A 219 1.12 -12.89 -1.92
CA GLN A 219 1.33 -14.10 -1.10
C GLN A 219 2.54 -14.91 -1.57
N SER A 220 2.93 -14.80 -2.84
CA SER A 220 4.08 -15.53 -3.40
C SER A 220 5.42 -14.83 -3.18
N LEU A 221 5.40 -13.58 -2.69
CA LEU A 221 6.62 -12.85 -2.38
C LEU A 221 7.39 -13.58 -1.29
N PRO A 222 8.74 -13.53 -1.31
CA PRO A 222 9.54 -14.03 -0.20
C PRO A 222 9.04 -13.41 1.12
N ASP A 223 9.07 -14.18 2.20
CA ASP A 223 8.68 -13.70 3.53
C ASP A 223 9.58 -12.54 3.98
N HIS A 224 9.24 -11.33 3.54
CA HIS A 224 9.65 -10.09 4.16
C HIS A 224 8.69 -9.86 5.32
N LYS A 225 9.25 -9.80 6.52
CA LYS A 225 8.51 -9.59 7.76
C LYS A 225 9.09 -8.38 8.47
N THR A 226 8.28 -7.34 8.52
CA THR A 226 8.51 -6.11 9.27
C THR A 226 8.46 -6.40 10.77
N VAL A 227 7.58 -7.33 11.18
CA VAL A 227 7.53 -7.86 12.56
C VAL A 227 7.80 -9.36 12.56
N ARG A 228 8.67 -9.81 13.49
CA ARG A 228 9.02 -11.24 13.55
C ARG A 228 7.80 -12.13 13.86
N PRO A 229 7.65 -13.28 13.19
CA PRO A 229 6.50 -14.16 13.38
C PRO A 229 6.24 -14.64 14.82
N ASP A 230 7.28 -14.81 15.64
CA ASP A 230 7.22 -15.29 17.03
C ASP A 230 6.55 -14.30 18.00
N LEU A 231 6.45 -13.02 17.61
CA LEU A 231 5.78 -11.98 18.40
C LEU A 231 4.27 -12.05 18.31
N TRP A 232 3.77 -12.66 17.25
CA TRP A 232 2.38 -13.04 17.13
C TRP A 232 2.17 -14.29 17.99
N ASN A 233 2.01 -14.13 19.30
CA ASN A 233 1.72 -15.23 20.22
C ASN A 233 0.45 -15.96 19.74
N LEU A 234 0.66 -17.06 19.02
CA LEU A 234 -0.30 -17.75 18.17
C LEU A 234 -1.51 -18.27 18.96
N GLN A 235 -2.56 -17.46 18.96
CA GLN A 235 -3.92 -17.91 18.66
C GLN A 235 -4.42 -16.94 17.60
N ASN A 236 -4.76 -17.43 16.39
CA ASN A 236 -5.32 -16.66 15.28
C ASN A 236 -6.21 -15.53 15.78
N LEU A 237 -5.63 -14.33 15.91
CA LEU A 237 -6.33 -13.22 16.53
C LEU A 237 -7.58 -12.95 15.70
N PRO A 238 -8.79 -12.95 16.30
CA PRO A 238 -10.02 -12.77 15.55
C PRO A 238 -9.96 -11.50 14.69
N GLY A 239 -10.35 -11.62 13.42
CA GLY A 239 -10.33 -10.52 12.45
C GLY A 239 -9.00 -10.29 11.70
N LEU A 240 -7.90 -10.96 12.09
CA LEU A 240 -6.65 -10.99 11.30
C LEU A 240 -6.58 -12.20 10.37
N ILE A 241 -6.06 -11.98 9.17
CA ILE A 241 -5.82 -12.99 8.13
C ILE A 241 -4.33 -13.32 8.14
N TRP A 242 -3.96 -14.60 8.30
CA TRP A 242 -2.60 -15.03 8.64
C TRP A 242 -1.84 -15.74 7.51
N SER A 243 -2.57 -16.45 6.67
CA SER A 243 -2.13 -17.12 5.44
C SER A 243 -3.35 -17.89 4.91
N MET A 244 -3.43 -18.12 3.60
CA MET A 244 -4.37 -19.11 3.04
C MET A 244 -3.69 -20.45 2.84
#